data_AF-A0A1H5ML75-F1
#
_entry.id   AF-A0A1H5ML75-F1
#
_cell.length_a   1.000
_cell.length_b   1.000
_cell.length_c   1.000
_cell.angle_alpha   90.00
_cell.angle_beta   90.00
_cell.angle_gamma   90.00
#
_symmetry.space_group_name_H-M   'P 1'
#
loop_
_entity.id
_entity.type
_entity.pdbx_description
1 polymer ?
#
loop_
_entity_poly.entity_id
_entity_poly.type
_entity_poly.pdbx_seq_one_letter_code
_entity_poly.pdbx_strand_id
1 'polypeptide(L)'
;MYKEVKENGDGYDVTMRDGFKLHLSKGELQLAAREARFKGDDPQMMTDANFMYAVSAKRAQMENNDGTAGRSYQAALNSLNDGEDSREGLDRLGLKGRYRPATDSDLRNSKVGTVEYNGHSMAVINGRIELWGQRGGAPRSGLATVLF
;
A
#
# COMPACT_ATOMS: atom_id res chain seq x y z
N MET A 1 5.22 8.11 -2.53
CA MET A 1 5.56 6.68 -2.68
C MET A 1 6.69 6.54 -3.69
N TYR A 2 6.46 6.85 -4.97
CA TYR A 2 7.51 6.74 -6.01
C TYR A 2 8.32 8.04 -6.15
N LYS A 3 9.59 7.89 -6.53
CA LYS A 3 10.45 8.98 -7.04
C LYS A 3 10.30 9.10 -8.56
N GLU A 4 10.19 7.96 -9.24
CA GLU A 4 10.10 7.90 -10.70
C GLU A 4 9.36 6.62 -11.12
N VAL A 5 8.54 6.75 -12.17
CA VAL A 5 7.93 5.65 -12.91
C VAL A 5 8.13 5.95 -14.38
N LYS A 6 8.74 5.01 -15.13
CA LYS A 6 9.01 5.13 -16.56
C LYS A 6 8.47 3.91 -17.28
N GLU A 7 7.70 4.13 -18.34
CA GLU A 7 7.36 3.03 -19.25
C GLU A 7 8.63 2.53 -19.95
N ASN A 8 8.83 1.22 -19.98
CA ASN A 8 9.98 0.58 -20.60
C ASN A 8 9.58 -0.81 -21.12
N GLY A 9 9.70 -1.02 -22.43
CA GLY A 9 9.43 -2.31 -23.05
C GLY A 9 8.02 -2.85 -22.77
N ASP A 10 7.95 -3.98 -22.08
CA ASP A 10 6.72 -4.67 -21.70
C ASP A 10 6.07 -4.15 -20.41
N GLY A 11 6.64 -3.13 -19.77
CA GLY A 11 6.25 -2.72 -18.42
C GLY A 11 6.68 -1.32 -18.00
N TYR A 12 6.96 -1.20 -16.70
CA TYR A 12 7.32 0.03 -16.02
C TYR A 12 8.52 -0.18 -15.10
N ASP A 13 9.54 0.65 -15.26
CA ASP A 13 10.62 0.77 -14.28
C ASP A 13 10.18 1.74 -13.18
N VAL A 14 10.19 1.27 -11.93
CA VAL A 14 9.77 2.03 -10.76
C VAL A 14 10.97 2.24 -9.85
N THR A 15 11.24 3.50 -9.51
CA THR A 15 12.16 3.87 -8.42
C THR A 15 11.35 4.44 -7.25
N MET A 16 11.45 3.81 -6.10
CA MET A 16 10.76 4.17 -4.88
C MET A 16 11.49 5.26 -4.08
N ARG A 17 10.79 5.89 -3.12
CA ARG A 17 11.37 6.96 -2.29
C ARG A 17 12.44 6.51 -1.32
N ASP A 18 12.36 5.28 -0.83
CA ASP A 18 13.41 4.62 -0.04
C ASP A 18 14.61 4.14 -0.90
N GLY A 19 14.52 4.26 -2.23
CA GLY A 19 15.58 3.87 -3.15
C GLY A 19 15.43 2.48 -3.75
N PHE A 20 14.42 1.71 -3.35
CA PHE A 20 14.13 0.42 -3.98
C PHE A 20 13.78 0.58 -5.46
N LYS A 21 14.22 -0.36 -6.30
CA LYS A 21 13.95 -0.35 -7.74
C LYS A 21 13.39 -1.68 -8.18
N LEU A 22 12.39 -1.63 -9.06
CA LEU A 22 11.83 -2.83 -9.69
C LEU A 22 11.34 -2.55 -11.10
N HIS A 23 11.21 -3.62 -11.87
CA HIS A 23 10.49 -3.61 -13.14
C HIS A 23 9.15 -4.33 -12.94
N LEU A 24 8.05 -3.69 -13.34
CA LEU A 24 6.70 -4.23 -13.29
C LEU A 24 6.16 -4.42 -14.72
N SER A 25 5.96 -5.66 -15.14
CA SER A 25 5.39 -5.94 -16.47
C SER A 25 3.91 -5.59 -16.56
N LYS A 26 3.41 -5.32 -17.77
CA LYS A 26 1.98 -5.13 -18.04
C LYS A 26 1.16 -6.38 -17.68
N GLY A 27 1.73 -7.58 -17.82
CA GLY A 27 1.10 -8.83 -17.42
C GLY A 27 0.93 -8.97 -15.91
N GLU A 28 1.96 -8.61 -15.14
CA GLU A 28 1.88 -8.56 -13.67
C GLU A 28 0.85 -7.53 -13.19
N LEU A 29 0.83 -6.34 -13.80
CA LEU A 29 -0.17 -5.32 -13.49
C LEU A 29 -1.61 -5.82 -13.74
N GLN A 30 -1.85 -6.51 -14.85
CA GLN A 30 -3.16 -7.10 -15.16
C GLN A 30 -3.57 -8.19 -14.16
N LEU A 31 -2.62 -9.05 -13.76
CA LEU A 31 -2.87 -10.10 -12.78
C LEU A 31 -3.18 -9.50 -11.40
N ALA A 32 -2.39 -8.54 -10.95
CA ALA A 32 -2.62 -7.82 -9.70
C ALA A 32 -3.98 -7.12 -9.68
N ALA A 33 -4.39 -6.48 -10.77
CA ALA A 33 -5.70 -5.81 -10.85
C ALA A 33 -6.87 -6.80 -10.74
N ARG A 34 -6.71 -8.04 -11.23
CA ARG A 34 -7.73 -9.10 -11.08
C ARG A 34 -7.81 -9.61 -9.64
N GLU A 35 -6.67 -9.75 -8.97
CA GLU A 35 -6.60 -10.26 -7.59
C GLU A 35 -6.94 -9.21 -6.53
N ALA A 36 -6.68 -7.92 -6.79
CA ALA A 36 -6.94 -6.83 -5.85
C ALA A 36 -8.41 -6.67 -5.49
N ARG A 37 -9.31 -6.92 -6.47
CA ARG A 37 -10.78 -6.83 -6.32
C ARG A 37 -11.26 -5.50 -5.73
N PHE A 38 -10.49 -4.42 -5.93
CA PHE A 38 -10.91 -3.08 -5.54
C PHE A 38 -12.24 -2.73 -6.22
N LYS A 39 -13.08 -1.98 -5.51
CA LYS A 39 -14.36 -1.46 -6.02
C LYS A 39 -14.38 0.04 -5.78
N GLY A 40 -14.67 0.79 -6.83
CA GLY A 40 -14.73 2.24 -6.82
C GLY A 40 -15.26 2.75 -8.16
N ASP A 41 -15.80 3.96 -8.15
CA ASP A 41 -16.38 4.64 -9.31
C ASP A 41 -15.45 5.71 -9.90
N ASP A 42 -14.41 6.12 -9.18
CA ASP A 42 -13.33 6.98 -9.68
C ASP A 42 -12.29 6.17 -10.48
N PRO A 43 -12.24 6.30 -11.82
CA PRO A 43 -11.34 5.49 -12.64
C PRO A 43 -9.87 5.77 -12.37
N GLN A 44 -9.51 7.02 -12.06
CA GLN A 44 -8.13 7.40 -11.81
C GLN A 44 -7.65 6.80 -10.49
N MET A 45 -8.47 6.88 -9.45
CA MET A 45 -8.17 6.23 -8.16
C MET A 45 -8.02 4.71 -8.31
N MET A 46 -8.87 4.10 -9.13
CA MET A 46 -8.79 2.66 -9.41
C MET A 46 -7.51 2.30 -10.16
N THR A 47 -7.07 3.11 -11.12
CA THR A 47 -5.77 2.92 -11.79
C THR A 47 -4.61 3.01 -10.80
N ASP A 48 -4.59 4.05 -9.97
CA ASP A 48 -3.51 4.28 -8.99
C ASP A 48 -3.46 3.15 -7.95
N ALA A 49 -4.60 2.73 -7.41
CA ALA A 49 -4.68 1.66 -6.41
C ALA A 49 -4.18 0.32 -6.97
N ASN A 50 -4.62 -0.05 -8.18
CA ASN A 50 -4.17 -1.29 -8.82
C ASN A 50 -2.67 -1.26 -9.13
N PHE A 51 -2.14 -0.12 -9.59
CA PHE A 51 -0.71 0.03 -9.83
C PHE A 51 0.09 -0.09 -8.52
N MET A 52 -0.38 0.57 -7.46
CA MET A 52 0.25 0.50 -6.14
C MET A 52 0.29 -0.92 -5.57
N TYR A 53 -0.82 -1.64 -5.66
CA TYR A 53 -0.89 -3.04 -5.24
C TYR A 53 0.06 -3.93 -6.07
N ALA A 54 0.11 -3.73 -7.39
CA ALA A 54 0.99 -4.48 -8.27
C ALA A 54 2.48 -4.28 -7.95
N VAL A 55 2.88 -3.03 -7.70
CA VAL A 55 4.24 -2.67 -7.28
C VAL A 55 4.58 -3.27 -5.91
N SER A 56 3.64 -3.22 -4.96
CA SER A 56 3.79 -3.84 -3.63
C SER A 56 4.03 -5.34 -3.74
N ALA A 57 3.22 -6.04 -4.55
CA ALA A 57 3.37 -7.48 -4.80
C ALA A 57 4.72 -7.79 -5.47
N LYS A 58 5.17 -6.94 -6.40
CA LYS A 58 6.46 -7.15 -7.06
C LYS A 58 7.63 -7.04 -6.10
N ARG A 59 7.58 -6.06 -5.19
CA ARG A 59 8.57 -5.93 -4.12
C ARG A 59 8.50 -7.12 -3.16
N ALA A 60 7.31 -7.53 -2.73
CA ALA A 60 7.12 -8.70 -1.86
C ALA A 60 7.70 -9.98 -2.50
N GLN A 61 7.53 -10.16 -3.81
CA GLN A 61 8.16 -11.23 -4.57
C GLN A 61 9.70 -11.15 -4.47
N MET A 62 10.27 -9.98 -4.76
CA MET A 62 11.73 -9.79 -4.79
C MET A 62 12.38 -9.94 -3.40
N GLU A 63 11.69 -9.50 -2.36
CA GLU A 63 12.14 -9.61 -0.95
C GLU A 63 11.77 -10.96 -0.32
N ASN A 64 11.08 -11.84 -1.05
CA ASN A 64 10.61 -13.15 -0.60
C ASN A 64 9.80 -13.08 0.71
N ASN A 65 8.79 -12.21 0.73
CA ASN A 65 7.80 -12.08 1.81
C ASN A 65 7.35 -13.46 2.31
N ASP A 66 7.32 -13.63 3.64
CA ASP A 66 6.97 -14.87 4.36
C ASP A 66 7.77 -16.11 3.95
N GLY A 67 8.93 -15.92 3.33
CA GLY A 67 9.77 -17.00 2.82
C GLY A 67 9.17 -17.76 1.63
N THR A 68 8.04 -17.31 1.09
CA THR A 68 7.29 -18.04 0.05
C THR A 68 6.99 -17.20 -1.19
N ALA A 69 6.91 -15.88 -1.07
CA ALA A 69 6.53 -14.98 -2.17
C ALA A 69 7.52 -14.99 -3.34
N GLY A 70 8.79 -15.31 -3.11
CA GLY A 70 9.81 -15.37 -4.16
C GLY A 70 9.60 -16.47 -5.20
N ARG A 71 8.70 -17.43 -4.94
CA ARG A 71 8.41 -18.54 -5.86
C ARG A 71 7.77 -18.07 -7.17
N SER A 72 6.90 -17.07 -7.11
CA SER A 72 6.21 -16.51 -8.28
C SER A 72 5.49 -15.21 -7.91
N TYR A 73 5.15 -14.40 -8.91
CA TYR A 73 4.34 -13.20 -8.67
C TYR A 73 2.96 -13.55 -8.06
N GLN A 74 2.36 -14.67 -8.46
CA GLN A 74 1.13 -15.17 -7.84
C GLN A 74 1.32 -15.52 -6.36
N ALA A 75 2.46 -16.13 -5.99
CA ALA A 75 2.75 -16.42 -4.58
C ALA A 75 2.85 -15.13 -3.77
N ALA A 76 3.44 -14.07 -4.34
CA ALA A 76 3.49 -12.76 -3.70
C ALA A 76 2.11 -12.10 -3.57
N LEU A 77 1.24 -12.20 -4.59
CA LEU A 77 -0.15 -11.71 -4.47
C LEU A 77 -0.92 -12.44 -3.37
N ASN A 78 -0.70 -13.74 -3.23
CA ASN A 78 -1.33 -14.55 -2.18
C ASN A 78 -0.83 -14.16 -0.79
N SER A 79 0.48 -13.92 -0.64
CA SER A 79 1.07 -13.52 0.65
C SER A 79 0.52 -12.16 1.10
N LEU A 80 0.32 -11.21 0.19
CA LEU A 80 -0.25 -9.91 0.57
C LEU A 80 -1.72 -9.97 1.05
N ASN A 81 -2.41 -11.10 0.87
CA ASN A 81 -3.81 -11.29 1.24
C ASN A 81 -4.00 -12.13 2.52
N ASP A 82 -2.94 -12.37 3.31
CA ASP A 82 -3.00 -13.29 4.46
C ASP A 82 -2.88 -12.65 5.86
N GLY A 83 -3.00 -11.31 5.96
CA GLY A 83 -3.10 -10.60 7.26
C GLY A 83 -2.06 -9.51 7.50
N GLU A 84 -1.58 -8.88 6.43
CA GLU A 84 -0.54 -7.86 6.43
C GLU A 84 -0.79 -6.65 7.37
N ASP A 85 0.25 -6.24 8.12
CA ASP A 85 0.24 -5.01 8.92
C ASP A 85 0.36 -3.76 8.00
N SER A 86 -0.32 -2.67 8.38
CA SER A 86 -0.34 -1.44 7.58
C SER A 86 1.05 -0.87 7.34
N ARG A 87 1.97 -0.99 8.30
CA ARG A 87 3.35 -0.50 8.18
C ARG A 87 4.16 -1.31 7.18
N GLU A 88 3.91 -2.61 7.09
CA GLU A 88 4.54 -3.47 6.08
C GLU A 88 4.11 -3.06 4.68
N GLY A 89 2.82 -2.74 4.50
CA GLY A 89 2.30 -2.14 3.27
C GLY A 89 2.97 -0.80 2.93
N LEU A 90 3.16 0.09 3.91
CA LEU A 90 3.86 1.37 3.71
C LEU A 90 5.32 1.17 3.30
N ASP A 91 6.02 0.23 3.93
CA ASP A 91 7.39 -0.14 3.57
C ASP A 91 7.46 -0.66 2.13
N ARG A 92 6.55 -1.56 1.72
CA ARG A 92 6.48 -2.06 0.34
C ARG A 92 6.22 -0.96 -0.70
N LEU A 93 5.52 0.11 -0.30
CA LEU A 93 5.30 1.31 -1.14
C LEU A 93 6.45 2.32 -1.11
N GLY A 94 7.56 1.97 -0.46
CA GLY A 94 8.78 2.76 -0.39
C GLY A 94 8.68 3.96 0.54
N LEU A 95 7.81 3.88 1.56
CA LEU A 95 7.61 4.92 2.56
C LEU A 95 8.39 4.68 3.85
N LYS A 96 9.30 3.69 3.86
CA LYS A 96 10.22 3.47 4.97
C LYS A 96 10.98 4.76 5.31
N GLY A 97 10.94 5.14 6.60
CA GLY A 97 11.53 6.40 7.08
C GLY A 97 10.74 7.67 6.70
N ARG A 98 9.53 7.55 6.15
CA ARG A 98 8.58 8.64 5.83
C ARG A 98 7.32 8.59 6.68
N TYR A 99 7.35 7.79 7.74
CA TYR A 99 6.29 7.72 8.73
C TYR A 99 6.89 7.52 10.11
N ARG A 100 6.09 7.79 11.14
CA ARG A 100 6.45 7.50 12.54
C ARG A 100 5.24 6.95 13.30
N PRO A 101 5.47 6.18 14.37
CA PRO A 101 4.44 5.93 15.37
C PRO A 101 3.82 7.24 15.88
N ALA A 102 2.54 7.18 16.20
CA ALA A 102 1.73 8.32 16.56
C ALA A 102 0.69 7.98 17.63
N THR A 103 -0.11 8.97 18.00
CA THR A 103 -1.31 8.80 18.84
C THR A 103 -2.58 9.13 18.05
N ASP A 104 -3.76 8.83 18.60
CA ASP A 104 -5.02 9.28 18.01
C ASP A 104 -5.13 10.81 17.99
N SER A 105 -4.50 11.49 18.95
CA SER A 105 -4.43 12.96 18.96
C SER A 105 -3.58 13.53 17.83
N ASP A 106 -2.44 12.90 17.54
CA ASP A 106 -1.62 13.26 16.38
C ASP A 106 -2.41 13.10 15.08
N LEU A 107 -3.13 11.98 14.94
CA LEU A 107 -3.94 11.67 13.76
C LEU A 107 -5.10 12.65 13.54
N ARG A 108 -5.75 13.12 14.62
CA ARG A 108 -6.79 14.16 14.53
C ARG A 108 -6.29 15.47 13.93
N ASN A 109 -4.99 15.74 14.04
CA ASN A 109 -4.34 16.94 13.52
C ASN A 109 -3.49 16.68 12.26
N SER A 110 -3.41 15.44 11.79
CA SER A 110 -2.58 15.06 10.65
C SER A 110 -3.33 15.19 9.33
N LYS A 111 -2.56 15.33 8.24
CA LYS A 111 -3.10 15.27 6.87
C LYS A 111 -3.42 13.82 6.47
N VAL A 112 -2.50 12.90 6.73
CA VAL A 112 -2.60 11.48 6.36
C VAL A 112 -1.92 10.58 7.41
N GLY A 113 -2.50 9.41 7.67
CA GLY A 113 -1.99 8.40 8.60
C GLY A 113 -2.71 7.06 8.45
N THR A 114 -2.33 6.08 9.28
CA THR A 114 -3.09 4.85 9.49
C THR A 114 -3.38 4.68 10.98
N VAL A 115 -4.47 3.96 11.29
CA VAL A 115 -4.77 3.52 12.64
C VAL A 115 -5.33 2.10 12.60
N GLU A 116 -4.89 1.26 13.54
CA GLU A 116 -5.31 -0.12 13.66
C GLU A 116 -5.94 -0.38 15.04
N TYR A 117 -7.18 -0.89 15.04
CA TYR A 117 -7.86 -1.40 16.24
C TYR A 117 -8.97 -2.38 15.86
N ASN A 118 -9.33 -3.28 16.79
CA ASN A 118 -10.37 -4.30 16.60
C ASN A 118 -10.16 -5.19 15.36
N GLY A 119 -8.91 -5.48 14.99
CA GLY A 119 -8.58 -6.30 13.82
C GLY A 119 -8.80 -5.58 12.48
N HIS A 120 -8.94 -4.25 12.48
CA HIS A 120 -9.10 -3.45 11.28
C HIS A 120 -8.05 -2.37 11.18
N SER A 121 -7.44 -2.26 10.00
CA SER A 121 -6.53 -1.18 9.61
C SER A 121 -7.30 -0.15 8.80
N MET A 122 -7.24 1.11 9.19
CA MET A 122 -7.96 2.23 8.54
C MET A 122 -6.97 3.32 8.14
N ALA A 123 -7.18 3.89 6.95
CA ALA A 123 -6.54 5.15 6.60
C ALA A 123 -7.18 6.30 7.42
N VAL A 124 -6.39 7.30 7.77
CA VAL A 124 -6.86 8.56 8.35
C VAL A 124 -6.52 9.69 7.39
N ILE A 125 -7.51 10.45 6.96
CA ILE A 125 -7.36 11.57 6.04
C ILE A 125 -8.00 12.81 6.66
N ASN A 126 -7.21 13.86 6.88
CA ASN A 126 -7.63 15.11 7.51
C ASN A 126 -8.40 14.87 8.82
N GLY A 127 -7.80 14.08 9.71
CA GLY A 127 -8.36 13.75 11.03
C GLY A 127 -9.59 12.85 11.04
N ARG A 128 -9.95 12.22 9.90
CA ARG A 128 -11.10 11.29 9.81
C ARG A 128 -10.67 9.93 9.29
N ILE A 129 -11.19 8.86 9.90
CA ILE A 129 -10.97 7.51 9.40
C ILE A 129 -11.71 7.33 8.06
N GLU A 130 -11.11 6.55 7.19
CA GLU A 130 -11.72 5.98 5.99
C GLU A 130 -12.34 4.62 6.37
N LEU A 131 -13.60 4.41 5.99
CA LEU A 131 -14.35 3.18 6.24
C LEU A 131 -15.06 2.73 4.95
N TRP A 132 -14.50 1.73 4.26
CA TRP A 132 -15.10 1.06 3.10
C TRP A 132 -15.51 2.01 1.95
N GLY A 133 -14.65 2.96 1.63
CA GLY A 133 -14.87 4.01 0.63
C GLY A 133 -15.62 5.24 1.16
N GLN A 134 -15.87 5.35 2.47
CA GLN A 134 -16.64 6.45 3.05
C GLN A 134 -15.87 7.18 4.15
N ARG A 135 -16.20 8.47 4.31
CA ARG A 135 -15.66 9.29 5.39
C ARG A 135 -16.31 8.93 6.72
N GLY A 136 -15.54 8.30 7.61
CA GLY A 136 -15.96 7.95 8.95
C GLY A 136 -15.72 9.07 9.99
N GLY A 137 -15.74 8.66 11.26
CA GLY A 137 -15.58 9.54 12.42
C GLY A 137 -14.13 9.94 12.70
N ALA A 138 -13.90 10.51 13.89
CA ALA A 138 -12.54 10.77 14.38
C ALA A 138 -11.82 9.45 14.74
N PRO A 139 -10.50 9.35 14.54
CA PRO A 139 -9.73 8.19 14.97
C PRO A 139 -9.79 8.03 16.50
N ARG A 140 -9.81 6.77 16.94
CA ARG A 140 -9.75 6.35 18.34
C ARG A 140 -8.35 5.82 18.65
N SER A 141 -8.05 5.63 19.93
CA SER A 141 -6.78 5.04 20.35
C SER A 141 -6.61 3.63 19.78
N GLY A 142 -5.42 3.36 19.27
CA GLY A 142 -5.02 2.13 18.60
C GLY A 142 -3.55 2.20 18.24
N LEU A 143 -3.06 1.24 17.47
CA LEU A 143 -1.76 1.39 16.81
C LEU A 143 -1.93 2.52 15.78
N ALA A 144 -1.08 3.54 15.84
CA ALA A 144 -1.25 4.74 15.02
C ALA A 144 0.07 5.12 14.34
N THR A 145 -0.06 5.60 13.10
CA THR A 145 1.05 5.98 12.25
C THR A 145 0.71 7.26 11.50
N VAL A 146 1.59 8.28 11.53
CA VAL A 146 1.45 9.50 10.70
C VAL A 146 2.53 9.54 9.63
N LEU A 147 2.15 9.98 8.43
CA LEU A 147 3.07 10.14 7.30
C LEU A 147 3.57 11.59 7.21
N PHE A 148 4.81 11.79 6.72
CA PHE A 148 5.43 13.11 6.53
C PHE A 148 6.29 13.20 5.26
#